data_AF-A0A9E1IL35-F1
#
_entry.id   AF-A0A9E1IL35-F1
#
_cell.length_a   1.000
_cell.length_b   1.000
_cell.length_c   1.000
_cell.angle_alpha   90.00
_cell.angle_beta   90.00
_cell.angle_gamma   90.00
#
_symmetry.space_group_name_H-M   'P 1'
#
loop_
_entity.id
_entity.type
_entity.pdbx_description
1 polymer ?
#
loop_
_entity_poly.entity_id
_entity_poly.type
_entity_poly.pdbx_seq_one_letter_code
_entity_poly.pdbx_strand_id
1 'polypeptide(L)'
;MRELSRLDRDPNLTKVHLIGHSLGCIVVRHALSLSLPKKMGRVVMLAPPNQGSGRARRLSFIGAWFSPAVAQLTDEERSWVRQLELPNGYEFGVIAGNRDGTARLYETELVGQSDHVSIPSCHTVIMKKPLAAQHTIAFLKSGHFLSQCEVEETARATVLEREAAKKAAKKSRASKKAARKQERVNRRAARKEKREPRPPSGPEAATSLAAH
;
A
#
# COMPACT_ATOMS: atom_id res chain seq x y z
N MET A 1 0.04 24.31 4.48
CA MET A 1 -0.94 25.11 5.26
C MET A 1 -2.36 25.04 4.68
N ARG A 2 -2.62 25.46 3.42
CA ARG A 2 -3.97 25.45 2.84
C ARG A 2 -4.71 24.10 2.91
N GLU A 3 -4.01 22.99 2.69
CA GLU A 3 -4.61 21.65 2.74
C GLU A 3 -5.02 21.19 4.15
N LEU A 4 -4.19 21.43 5.18
CA LEU A 4 -4.55 21.07 6.56
C LEU A 4 -5.78 21.84 7.04
N SER A 5 -5.85 23.15 6.73
CA SER A 5 -7.02 23.97 7.05
C SER A 5 -8.26 23.53 6.27
N ARG A 6 -8.12 23.02 5.04
CA ARG A 6 -9.21 22.46 4.25
C ARG A 6 -9.76 21.19 4.90
N LEU A 7 -8.88 20.26 5.28
CA LEU A 7 -9.27 19.01 5.96
C LEU A 7 -9.97 19.28 7.30
N ASP A 8 -9.52 20.28 8.06
CA ASP A 8 -10.13 20.62 9.34
C ASP A 8 -11.57 21.17 9.20
N ARG A 9 -11.84 21.87 8.09
CA ARG A 9 -13.15 22.45 7.79
C ARG A 9 -14.13 21.49 7.12
N ASP A 10 -13.68 20.35 6.62
CA ASP A 10 -14.55 19.39 5.94
C ASP A 10 -15.54 18.76 6.95
N PRO A 11 -16.86 18.99 6.84
CA PRO A 11 -17.84 18.47 7.79
C PRO A 11 -17.97 16.95 7.75
N ASN A 12 -17.55 16.28 6.67
CA ASN A 12 -17.63 14.83 6.53
C ASN A 12 -16.48 14.10 7.26
N LEU A 13 -15.45 14.84 7.68
CA LEU A 13 -14.33 14.31 8.44
C LEU A 13 -14.54 14.55 9.92
N THR A 14 -14.42 13.50 10.71
CA THR A 14 -14.42 13.57 12.18
C THR A 14 -13.01 13.56 12.76
N LYS A 15 -12.04 12.99 12.05
CA LYS A 15 -10.65 12.87 12.49
C LYS A 15 -9.68 12.80 11.31
N VAL A 16 -8.51 13.40 11.46
CA VAL A 16 -7.43 13.39 10.46
C VAL A 16 -6.18 12.75 11.05
N HIS A 17 -5.73 11.67 10.43
CA HIS A 17 -4.47 11.00 10.77
C HIS A 17 -3.41 11.32 9.71
N LEU A 18 -2.15 11.44 10.11
CA LEU A 18 -1.04 11.68 9.18
C LEU A 18 -0.02 10.55 9.26
N ILE A 19 0.50 10.17 8.10
CA ILE A 19 1.56 9.17 7.99
C ILE A 19 2.69 9.83 7.19
N GLY A 20 3.84 9.99 7.83
CA GLY A 20 5.06 10.49 7.20
C GLY A 20 6.04 9.37 6.93
N HIS A 21 6.85 9.52 5.89
CA HIS A 21 8.04 8.68 5.67
C HIS A 21 9.27 9.55 5.53
N SER A 22 10.37 9.18 6.18
CA SER A 22 11.65 9.86 6.07
C SER A 22 11.50 11.38 6.29
N LEU A 23 11.95 12.19 5.34
CA LEU A 23 11.80 13.64 5.35
C LEU A 23 10.35 14.12 5.47
N GLY A 24 9.39 13.38 4.93
CA GLY A 24 7.97 13.70 5.07
C GLY A 24 7.53 13.77 6.54
N CYS A 25 8.19 13.03 7.44
CA CYS A 25 7.93 13.12 8.87
C CYS A 25 8.33 14.48 9.45
N ILE A 26 9.45 15.05 8.97
CA ILE A 26 9.93 16.36 9.41
C ILE A 26 9.02 17.46 8.87
N VAL A 27 8.56 17.33 7.61
CA VAL A 27 7.57 18.24 7.03
C VAL A 27 6.26 18.19 7.82
N VAL A 28 5.78 17.01 8.21
CA VAL A 28 4.58 16.87 9.06
C VAL A 28 4.79 17.55 10.41
N ARG A 29 5.91 17.31 11.10
CA ARG A 29 6.23 17.97 12.37
C ARG A 29 6.19 19.49 12.26
N HIS A 30 6.88 20.04 11.27
CA HIS A 30 6.92 21.49 11.06
C HIS A 30 5.54 22.06 10.67
N ALA A 31 4.78 21.36 9.82
CA ALA A 31 3.45 21.83 9.43
C ALA A 31 2.48 21.87 10.64
N LEU A 32 2.56 20.88 11.53
CA LEU A 32 1.72 20.80 12.73
C LEU A 32 2.14 21.79 13.82
N SER A 33 3.44 22.12 13.93
CA SER A 33 3.90 23.17 14.84
C SER A 33 3.37 24.54 14.45
N LEU A 34 3.18 24.79 13.15
CA LEU A 34 2.61 26.04 12.65
C LEU A 34 1.08 26.09 12.76
N SER A 35 0.40 24.96 12.59
CA SER A 35 -1.06 24.88 12.65
C SER A 35 -1.52 23.45 12.94
N LEU A 36 -1.94 23.22 14.17
CA LEU A 36 -2.55 21.97 14.60
C LEU A 36 -4.06 21.96 14.23
N PRO A 37 -4.54 21.03 13.38
CA PRO A 37 -5.97 20.90 13.09
C PRO A 37 -6.77 20.57 14.36
N LYS A 38 -7.99 21.11 14.49
CA LYS A 38 -8.89 20.77 15.61
C LYS A 38 -9.29 19.29 15.59
N LYS A 39 -9.42 18.72 14.40
CA LYS A 39 -9.77 17.31 14.17
C LYS A 39 -8.53 16.40 14.14
N MET A 40 -7.40 16.83 14.70
CA MET A 40 -6.18 16.04 14.65
C MET A 40 -6.36 14.72 15.40
N GLY A 41 -5.99 13.64 14.72
CA GLY A 41 -5.88 12.31 15.28
C GLY A 41 -4.43 12.00 15.64
N ARG A 42 -3.92 10.92 15.07
CA ARG A 42 -2.59 10.36 15.36
C ARG A 42 -1.65 10.51 14.19
N VAL A 43 -0.36 10.57 14.50
CA VAL A 43 0.73 10.60 13.51
C VAL A 43 1.54 9.32 13.56
N VAL A 44 1.82 8.71 12.41
CA VAL A 44 2.79 7.61 12.31
C VAL A 44 3.98 8.07 11.48
N MET A 45 5.17 7.91 12.04
CA MET A 45 6.43 8.31 11.41
C MET A 45 7.22 7.07 11.00
N LEU A 46 7.37 6.87 9.69
CA LEU A 46 8.14 5.75 9.13
C LEU A 46 9.57 6.20 8.87
N ALA A 47 10.53 5.61 9.59
CA ALA A 47 11.96 5.90 9.49
C ALA A 47 12.31 7.41 9.49
N PRO A 48 11.81 8.21 10.46
CA PRO A 48 12.08 9.64 10.50
C PRO A 48 13.55 9.94 10.86
N PRO A 49 14.19 10.96 10.27
CA PRO A 49 15.51 11.43 10.70
C PRO A 49 15.37 12.48 11.83
N ASN A 50 14.74 12.12 12.95
CA ASN A 50 14.35 13.06 14.02
C ASN A 50 15.52 13.74 14.72
N GLN A 51 16.65 13.05 14.87
CA GLN A 51 17.87 13.59 15.47
C GLN A 51 18.83 14.18 14.43
N GLY A 52 18.38 14.40 13.20
CA GLY A 52 19.27 14.45 12.04
C GLY A 52 19.90 13.08 11.79
N SER A 53 20.72 12.97 10.75
CA SER A 53 21.48 11.73 10.51
C SER A 53 22.96 12.05 10.49
N GLY A 54 23.80 11.36 11.25
CA GLY A 54 25.27 11.54 11.22
C GLY A 54 25.92 11.11 9.89
N ARG A 55 25.11 10.85 8.86
CA ARG A 55 25.49 10.60 7.46
C ARG A 55 24.73 11.55 6.53
N ALA A 56 24.39 12.78 6.94
CA ALA A 56 23.63 13.69 6.07
C ALA A 56 24.43 14.15 4.83
N ARG A 57 25.72 13.83 4.73
CA ARG A 57 26.46 13.82 3.45
C ARG A 57 25.84 12.91 2.36
N ARG A 58 24.93 12.00 2.71
CA ARG A 58 24.19 11.16 1.76
C ARG A 58 22.69 11.51 1.67
N LEU A 59 22.16 12.28 2.62
CA LEU A 59 20.84 12.90 2.48
C LEU A 59 20.91 14.10 1.52
N SER A 60 22.07 14.77 1.39
CA SER A 60 22.32 15.73 0.31
C SER A 60 22.10 15.12 -1.08
N PHE A 61 22.37 13.83 -1.27
CA PHE A 61 22.12 13.11 -2.53
C PHE A 61 20.63 12.89 -2.83
N ILE A 62 19.77 12.80 -1.81
CA ILE A 62 18.31 12.68 -1.98
C ILE A 62 17.70 14.08 -2.04
N GLY A 63 18.11 15.00 -1.15
CA GLY A 63 17.62 16.37 -1.09
C GLY A 63 17.91 17.22 -2.31
N ALA A 64 19.10 17.06 -2.92
CA ALA A 64 19.45 17.75 -4.16
C ALA A 64 18.56 17.34 -5.36
N TRP A 65 17.90 16.18 -5.30
CA TRP A 65 17.00 15.74 -6.36
C TRP A 65 15.57 16.26 -6.21
N PHE A 66 15.18 16.71 -5.02
CA PHE A 66 13.80 17.15 -4.73
C PHE A 66 13.64 18.67 -4.57
N SER A 67 14.60 19.42 -3.99
CA SER A 67 14.60 20.89 -3.95
C SER A 67 15.81 21.48 -3.18
N PRO A 68 16.33 22.66 -3.54
CA PRO A 68 17.35 23.39 -2.77
C PRO A 68 16.99 23.65 -1.30
N ALA A 69 15.70 23.75 -0.96
CA ALA A 69 15.24 23.93 0.42
C ALA A 69 15.52 22.71 1.31
N VAL A 70 15.59 21.51 0.71
CA VAL A 70 15.91 20.27 1.42
C VAL A 70 17.41 20.15 1.70
N ALA A 71 18.24 20.84 0.91
CA ALA A 71 19.69 20.89 1.13
C ALA A 71 20.09 21.64 2.42
N GLN A 72 19.18 22.40 3.03
CA GLN A 72 19.39 23.08 4.31
C GLN A 72 19.13 22.19 5.54
N LEU A 73 18.72 20.92 5.33
CA LEU A 73 18.51 19.92 6.39
C LEU A 73 19.80 19.15 6.71
N THR A 74 20.93 19.85 6.77
CA THR A 74 22.25 19.28 7.07
C THR A 74 22.38 18.88 8.53
N ASP A 75 23.34 17.99 8.83
CA ASP A 75 23.64 17.34 10.11
C ASP A 75 24.57 18.11 11.04
N GLU A 76 24.63 19.43 10.92
CA GLU A 76 25.38 20.23 11.88
C GLU A 76 24.77 20.09 13.28
N GLU A 77 25.55 20.27 14.35
CA GLU A 77 25.07 20.23 15.75
C GLU A 77 23.89 21.19 16.01
N ARG A 78 23.70 22.17 15.12
CA ARG A 78 22.57 23.11 15.04
C ARG A 78 21.52 22.76 13.98
N SER A 79 21.43 21.51 13.53
CA SER A 79 20.49 21.12 12.46
C SER A 79 19.07 21.59 12.80
N TRP A 80 18.44 22.27 11.85
CA TRP A 80 17.09 22.83 12.01
C TRP A 80 16.09 21.77 12.50
N VAL A 81 16.29 20.51 12.13
CA VAL A 81 15.46 19.37 12.56
C VAL A 81 15.48 19.14 14.08
N ARG A 82 16.63 19.34 14.73
CA ARG A 82 16.77 19.24 16.20
C ARG A 82 16.16 20.44 16.93
N GLN A 83 16.04 21.57 16.23
CA GLN A 83 15.44 22.79 16.77
C GLN A 83 13.92 22.85 16.55
N LEU A 84 13.37 21.96 15.73
CA LEU A 84 11.92 21.84 15.59
C LEU A 84 11.30 21.51 16.93
N GLU A 85 10.19 22.20 17.23
CA GLU A 85 9.39 21.94 18.41
C GLU A 85 9.05 20.46 18.54
N LEU A 86 9.04 20.00 19.79
CA LEU A 86 8.58 18.65 20.09
C LEU A 86 7.10 18.55 19.73
N PRO A 87 6.66 17.44 19.10
CA PRO A 87 5.25 17.18 18.87
C PRO A 87 4.43 17.39 20.15
N ASN A 88 3.44 18.27 20.06
CA ASN A 88 2.54 18.58 21.17
C ASN A 88 1.10 18.65 20.67
N GLY A 89 0.15 18.23 21.50
CA GLY A 89 -1.28 18.25 21.19
C GLY A 89 -1.78 17.10 20.31
N TYR A 90 -0.95 16.07 20.04
CA TYR A 90 -1.35 14.85 19.34
C TYR A 90 -0.44 13.66 19.69
N GLU A 91 -0.99 12.45 19.59
CA GLU A 91 -0.22 11.21 19.80
C GLU A 91 0.54 10.84 18.52
N PHE A 92 1.76 10.33 18.68
CA PHE A 92 2.56 9.87 17.55
C PHE A 92 3.41 8.65 17.88
N GLY A 93 3.61 7.81 16.86
CA GLY A 93 4.39 6.58 16.96
C GLY A 93 5.43 6.50 15.87
N VAL A 94 6.55 5.84 16.17
CA VAL A 94 7.68 5.70 15.25
C VAL A 94 7.86 4.24 14.84
N ILE A 95 7.88 3.98 13.53
CA ILE A 95 8.26 2.68 12.97
C ILE A 95 9.62 2.83 12.30
N ALA A 96 10.65 2.22 12.88
CA ALA A 96 12.01 2.26 12.39
C ALA A 96 12.39 1.00 11.60
N GLY A 97 13.25 1.13 10.59
CA GLY A 97 13.89 0.00 9.94
C GLY A 97 15.17 -0.39 10.68
N ASN A 98 15.31 -1.62 11.15
CA ASN A 98 16.58 -2.05 11.78
C ASN A 98 17.70 -2.36 10.77
N ARG A 99 17.40 -2.32 9.47
CA ARG A 99 18.35 -2.44 8.35
C ARG A 99 18.23 -1.23 7.42
N ASP A 100 17.84 -0.09 7.97
CA ASP A 100 17.45 1.11 7.22
C ASP A 100 18.52 1.52 6.20
N GLY A 101 19.78 1.56 6.63
CA GLY A 101 20.92 1.89 5.78
C GLY A 101 21.11 3.40 5.55
N THR A 102 20.10 4.23 5.86
CA THR A 102 20.12 5.70 5.74
C THR A 102 20.08 6.36 7.13
N ALA A 103 19.03 6.14 7.92
CA ALA A 103 18.90 6.58 9.30
C ALA A 103 19.32 5.45 10.27
N ARG A 104 19.96 5.80 11.39
CA ARG A 104 20.23 4.87 12.49
C ARG A 104 19.00 4.76 13.38
N LEU A 105 18.86 3.65 14.11
CA LEU A 105 17.69 3.41 14.95
C LEU A 105 17.45 4.55 15.96
N TYR A 106 18.49 4.95 16.69
CA TYR A 106 18.41 6.04 17.67
C TYR A 106 18.10 7.40 17.01
N GLU A 107 18.41 7.58 15.72
CA GLU A 107 18.10 8.82 15.01
C GLU A 107 16.60 8.96 14.71
N THR A 108 15.85 7.86 14.79
CA THR A 108 14.40 7.85 14.62
C THR A 108 13.63 8.21 15.88
N GLU A 109 14.24 8.06 17.05
CA GLU A 109 13.60 8.33 18.32
C GLU A 109 13.37 9.82 18.54
N LEU A 110 12.25 10.14 19.18
CA LEU A 110 11.89 11.51 19.54
C LEU A 110 11.15 11.50 20.87
N VAL A 111 11.47 12.47 21.73
CA VAL A 111 10.82 12.65 23.03
C VAL A 111 9.32 12.85 22.81
N GLY A 112 8.50 12.21 23.67
CA GLY A 112 7.05 12.28 23.62
C GLY A 112 6.38 11.25 22.71
N GLN A 113 7.14 10.35 22.06
CA GLN A 113 6.56 9.27 21.27
C GLN A 113 5.72 8.34 22.16
N SER A 114 4.49 8.06 21.74
CA SER A 114 3.57 7.16 22.46
C SER A 114 4.01 5.71 22.36
N ASP A 115 4.65 5.35 21.23
CA ASP A 115 5.18 4.02 20.99
C ASP A 115 6.30 4.05 19.93
N HIS A 116 7.18 3.05 19.96
CA HIS A 116 8.27 2.87 19.03
C HIS A 116 8.48 1.39 18.72
N VAL A 117 8.55 1.05 17.43
CA VAL A 117 8.83 -0.31 17.00
C VAL A 117 9.89 -0.33 15.91
N SER A 118 10.77 -1.33 15.96
CA SER A 118 11.72 -1.59 14.87
C SER A 118 11.31 -2.84 14.08
N ILE A 119 11.39 -2.76 12.75
CA ILE A 119 11.04 -3.88 11.87
C ILE A 119 12.18 -4.22 10.88
N PRO A 120 12.25 -5.47 10.38
CA PRO A 120 13.23 -5.88 9.37
C PRO A 120 12.98 -5.22 8.01
N SER A 121 13.53 -4.02 7.81
CA SER A 121 13.41 -3.27 6.56
C SER A 121 14.56 -2.29 6.32
N CYS A 122 14.83 -2.06 5.03
CA CYS A 122 15.62 -0.92 4.54
C CYS A 122 14.74 0.33 4.41
N HIS A 123 15.38 1.51 4.34
CA HIS A 123 14.74 2.83 4.43
C HIS A 123 13.54 3.02 3.48
N THR A 124 13.74 2.81 2.18
CA THR A 124 12.73 3.06 1.16
C THR A 124 11.70 1.93 1.06
N VAL A 125 12.08 0.72 1.45
CA VAL A 125 11.23 -0.48 1.33
C VAL A 125 10.25 -0.57 2.49
N ILE A 126 10.46 0.16 3.59
CA ILE A 126 9.62 0.11 4.79
C ILE A 126 8.14 0.37 4.49
N MET A 127 7.85 1.31 3.61
CA MET A 127 6.48 1.65 3.18
C MET A 127 5.76 0.48 2.49
N LYS A 128 6.50 -0.46 1.90
CA LYS A 128 5.96 -1.63 1.19
C LYS A 128 5.85 -2.86 2.09
N LYS A 129 6.27 -2.78 3.36
CA LYS A 129 6.21 -3.91 4.28
C LYS A 129 4.77 -4.06 4.81
N PRO A 130 4.14 -5.23 4.66
CA PRO A 130 2.85 -5.50 5.29
C PRO A 130 2.87 -5.26 6.79
N LEU A 131 3.98 -5.61 7.45
CA LEU A 131 4.17 -5.40 8.87
C LEU A 131 4.15 -3.91 9.26
N ALA A 132 4.74 -3.02 8.44
CA ALA A 132 4.67 -1.58 8.69
C ALA A 132 3.23 -1.06 8.59
N ALA A 133 2.46 -1.53 7.60
CA ALA A 133 1.06 -1.18 7.44
C ALA A 133 0.21 -1.70 8.61
N GLN A 134 0.48 -2.91 9.09
CA GLN A 134 -0.21 -3.51 10.23
C GLN A 134 0.03 -2.72 11.53
N HIS A 135 1.29 -2.41 11.85
CA HIS A 135 1.63 -1.52 12.97
C HIS A 135 0.99 -0.14 12.81
N THR A 136 1.02 0.44 11.61
CA THR A 136 0.38 1.75 11.35
C THR A 136 -1.11 1.69 11.67
N ILE A 137 -1.83 0.69 11.15
CA ILE A 137 -3.28 0.55 11.40
C ILE A 137 -3.56 0.35 12.89
N ALA A 138 -2.78 -0.48 13.58
CA ALA A 138 -2.91 -0.69 15.02
C ALA A 138 -2.75 0.63 15.77
N PHE A 139 -1.66 1.36 15.50
CA PHE A 139 -1.37 2.62 16.17
C PHE A 139 -2.44 3.67 15.92
N LEU A 140 -2.91 3.82 14.69
CA LEU A 140 -3.96 4.80 14.39
C LEU A 140 -5.26 4.50 15.16
N LYS A 141 -5.57 3.22 15.42
CA LYS A 141 -6.74 2.78 16.19
C LYS A 141 -6.54 2.94 17.70
N SER A 142 -5.45 2.42 18.25
CA SER A 142 -5.28 2.26 19.70
C SER A 142 -4.25 3.19 20.34
N GLY A 143 -3.38 3.83 19.57
CA GLY A 143 -2.20 4.53 20.08
C GLY A 143 -1.00 3.63 20.39
N HIS A 144 -1.10 2.32 20.09
CA HIS A 144 -0.03 1.35 20.31
C HIS A 144 0.24 0.50 19.07
N PHE A 145 1.50 0.13 18.88
CA PHE A 145 1.91 -0.84 17.88
C PHE A 145 1.59 -2.26 18.35
N LEU A 146 1.47 -3.18 17.39
CA LEU A 146 1.26 -4.60 17.68
C LEU A 146 2.37 -5.16 18.58
N SER A 147 1.97 -5.92 19.59
CA SER A 147 2.84 -6.78 20.38
C SER A 147 3.43 -7.91 19.53
N GLN A 148 4.47 -8.59 20.04
CA GLN A 148 5.07 -9.73 19.35
C GLN A 148 4.05 -10.85 19.08
N CYS A 149 3.17 -11.13 20.04
CA CYS A 149 2.11 -12.13 19.90
C CYS A 149 1.16 -11.76 18.74
N GLU A 150 0.67 -10.52 18.70
CA GLU A 150 -0.21 -10.05 17.63
C GLU A 150 0.47 -10.04 16.25
N VAL A 151 1.77 -9.74 16.18
CA VAL A 151 2.55 -9.82 14.94
C VAL A 151 2.59 -11.27 14.44
N GLU A 152 2.86 -12.24 15.30
CA GLU A 152 2.89 -13.66 14.94
C GLU A 152 1.52 -14.16 14.47
N GLU A 153 0.45 -13.79 15.18
CA GLU A 153 -0.92 -14.12 14.80
C GLU A 153 -1.28 -13.55 13.42
N THR A 154 -0.96 -12.27 13.20
CA THR A 154 -1.22 -11.61 11.92
C THR A 154 -0.41 -12.24 10.78
N ALA A 155 0.84 -12.63 11.05
CA ALA A 155 1.68 -13.33 10.07
C ALA A 155 1.08 -14.69 9.70
N ARG A 156 0.64 -15.48 10.69
CA ARG A 156 -0.05 -16.77 10.47
C ARG A 156 -1.31 -16.58 9.64
N ALA A 157 -2.17 -15.62 9.99
CA ALA A 157 -3.37 -15.29 9.24
C ALA A 157 -3.07 -14.92 7.78
N THR A 158 -2.06 -14.08 7.55
CA THR A 158 -1.63 -13.66 6.19
C THR A 158 -1.15 -14.84 5.34
N VAL A 159 -0.46 -15.82 5.93
CA VAL A 159 -0.02 -17.04 5.22
C VAL A 159 -1.23 -17.86 4.79
N LEU A 160 -2.18 -18.10 5.70
CA LEU A 160 -3.39 -18.85 5.43
C LEU A 160 -4.24 -18.21 4.32
N GLU A 161 -4.42 -16.87 4.37
CA GLU A 161 -5.12 -16.13 3.32
C GLU A 161 -4.44 -16.26 1.95
N ARG A 162 -3.11 -16.14 1.91
CA ARG A 162 -2.34 -16.30 0.67
C ARG A 162 -2.46 -17.71 0.10
N GLU A 163 -2.45 -18.73 0.95
CA GLU A 163 -2.66 -20.12 0.52
C GLU A 163 -4.07 -20.35 -0.01
N ALA A 164 -5.08 -19.83 0.67
CA ALA A 164 -6.46 -19.86 0.23
C ALA A 164 -6.63 -19.15 -1.14
N ALA A 165 -6.05 -17.95 -1.29
CA ALA A 165 -6.06 -17.20 -2.55
C ALA A 165 -5.36 -17.95 -3.69
N LYS A 166 -4.21 -18.59 -3.43
CA LYS A 166 -3.51 -19.45 -4.41
C LYS A 166 -4.37 -20.66 -4.83
N LYS A 167 -5.01 -21.33 -3.88
CA LYS A 167 -5.93 -22.46 -4.16
C LYS A 167 -7.12 -22.01 -5.00
N ALA A 168 -7.74 -20.88 -4.64
CA ALA A 168 -8.84 -20.28 -5.40
C ALA A 168 -8.42 -19.90 -6.83
N ALA A 169 -7.26 -19.27 -7.00
CA ALA A 169 -6.71 -18.92 -8.31
C ALA A 169 -6.44 -20.17 -9.18
N LYS A 170 -5.92 -21.25 -8.59
CA LYS A 170 -5.71 -22.54 -9.28
C LYS A 170 -7.04 -23.16 -9.73
N LYS A 171 -8.05 -23.18 -8.85
CA LYS A 171 -9.41 -23.68 -9.17
C LYS A 171 -10.05 -22.87 -10.30
N SER A 172 -9.97 -21.54 -10.24
CA SER A 172 -10.48 -20.64 -11.29
C SER A 172 -9.80 -20.88 -12.64
N ARG A 173 -8.46 -21.02 -12.66
CA ARG A 173 -7.70 -21.36 -13.88
C ARG A 173 -8.09 -22.72 -14.46
N ALA A 174 -8.26 -23.74 -13.60
CA ALA A 174 -8.69 -25.07 -14.02
C ALA A 174 -10.11 -25.05 -14.63
N SER A 175 -11.05 -24.36 -13.97
CA SER A 175 -12.42 -24.20 -14.47
C SER A 175 -12.47 -23.47 -15.81
N LYS A 176 -11.72 -22.37 -15.97
CA LYS A 176 -11.61 -21.65 -17.26
C LYS A 176 -11.02 -22.52 -18.37
N LYS A 177 -10.03 -23.35 -18.06
CA LYS A 177 -9.41 -24.28 -19.03
C LYS A 177 -10.40 -25.38 -19.44
N ALA A 178 -11.16 -25.93 -18.50
CA ALA A 178 -12.19 -26.92 -18.76
C ALA A 178 -13.32 -26.35 -19.64
N ALA A 179 -13.83 -25.16 -19.31
CA ALA A 179 -14.86 -24.47 -20.12
C ALA A 179 -14.39 -24.23 -21.57
N ARG A 180 -13.16 -23.73 -21.77
CA ARG A 180 -12.57 -23.55 -23.11
C ARG A 180 -12.41 -24.87 -23.88
N LYS A 181 -12.09 -25.97 -23.18
CA LYS A 181 -11.98 -27.30 -23.81
C LYS A 181 -13.36 -27.79 -24.25
N GLN A 182 -14.38 -27.66 -23.40
CA GLN A 182 -15.74 -28.07 -23.72
C GLN A 182 -16.33 -27.26 -24.88
N GLU A 183 -16.12 -25.95 -24.90
CA GLU A 183 -16.54 -25.09 -26.00
C GLU A 183 -15.93 -25.53 -27.34
N ARG A 184 -14.65 -25.91 -27.36
CA ARG A 184 -13.98 -26.46 -28.57
C ARG A 184 -14.59 -27.77 -29.03
N VAL A 185 -14.99 -28.66 -28.10
CA VAL A 185 -15.65 -29.93 -28.43
C VAL A 185 -17.02 -29.66 -29.04
N ASN A 186 -17.84 -28.81 -28.42
CA ASN A 186 -19.17 -28.46 -28.92
C ASN A 186 -19.09 -27.82 -30.32
N ARG A 187 -18.14 -26.91 -30.55
CA ARG A 187 -17.91 -26.31 -31.89
C ARG A 187 -17.52 -27.34 -32.95
N ARG A 188 -16.77 -28.39 -32.59
CA ARG A 188 -16.40 -29.48 -33.51
C ARG A 188 -17.59 -30.38 -33.83
N ALA A 189 -18.42 -30.71 -32.83
CA ALA A 189 -19.65 -31.49 -33.02
C ALA A 189 -20.62 -30.78 -33.98
N ALA A 190 -20.92 -29.50 -33.73
CA ALA A 190 -21.80 -28.70 -34.59
C ALA A 190 -21.31 -28.57 -36.05
N ARG A 191 -19.98 -28.62 -36.29
CA ARG A 191 -19.41 -28.64 -37.64
C ARG A 191 -19.57 -29.98 -38.35
N LYS A 192 -19.61 -31.10 -37.62
CA LYS A 192 -19.83 -32.44 -38.18
C LYS A 192 -21.30 -32.65 -38.54
N GLU A 193 -22.21 -32.20 -37.69
CA GLU A 193 -23.66 -32.29 -37.92
C GLU A 193 -24.09 -31.50 -39.17
N LYS A 194 -23.49 -30.33 -39.42
CA LYS A 194 -23.69 -29.58 -40.68
C LYS A 194 -23.09 -30.23 -41.94
N ARG A 195 -22.36 -31.34 -41.82
CA ARG A 195 -21.70 -32.06 -42.93
C ARG A 195 -22.38 -33.38 -43.30
N GLU A 196 -23.51 -33.75 -42.69
CA GLU A 196 -24.26 -34.93 -43.13
C GLU A 196 -24.78 -34.76 -44.56
N PRO A 197 -24.66 -35.80 -45.42
CA PRO A 197 -25.07 -35.72 -46.81
C PRO A 197 -26.59 -35.61 -46.90
N ARG A 198 -27.09 -34.74 -47.79
CA ARG A 198 -28.53 -34.70 -48.14
C ARG A 198 -28.97 -36.09 -48.58
N PRO A 199 -30.18 -36.55 -48.19
CA PRO A 199 -30.69 -37.83 -48.65
C PRO A 199 -30.77 -37.84 -50.18
N PRO A 200 -30.52 -38.99 -50.83
CA PRO A 200 -30.58 -39.08 -52.29
C PRO A 200 -32.00 -38.75 -52.77
N SER A 201 -32.10 -37.85 -53.74
CA SER A 201 -33.34 -37.50 -54.42
C SER A 201 -33.89 -38.71 -55.19
N GLY A 202 -35.04 -39.24 -54.76
CA GLY A 202 -35.84 -40.23 -55.49
C GLY A 202 -36.52 -39.65 -56.73
N PRO A 203 -37.09 -40.51 -57.61
CA PRO A 203 -37.07 -40.32 -59.05
C PRO A 203 -38.15 -39.38 -59.61
N GLU A 204 -37.84 -38.85 -60.79
CA GLU A 204 -38.66 -37.96 -61.63
C GLU A 204 -40.08 -38.48 -61.85
N ALA A 205 -41.08 -37.73 -61.39
CA ALA A 205 -42.46 -37.87 -61.83
C ALA A 205 -42.68 -36.99 -63.07
N ALA A 206 -42.72 -37.64 -64.24
CA ALA A 206 -43.16 -37.05 -65.49
C ALA A 206 -44.56 -36.46 -65.33
N THR A 207 -44.72 -35.17 -65.63
CA THR A 207 -46.04 -34.54 -65.80
C THR A 207 -46.23 -34.23 -67.27
N SER A 208 -47.05 -35.05 -67.92
CA SER A 208 -47.69 -34.78 -69.21
C SER A 208 -48.63 -33.58 -69.05
N LEU A 209 -48.41 -32.53 -69.84
CA LEU A 209 -49.32 -31.39 -69.93
C LEU A 209 -50.31 -31.65 -71.07
N ALA A 210 -51.59 -31.73 -70.72
CA ALA A 210 -52.70 -31.83 -71.66
C ALA A 210 -52.98 -30.46 -72.30
N ALA A 211 -53.26 -30.50 -73.60
CA ALA A 211 -53.70 -29.37 -74.41
C ALA A 211 -55.20 -29.10 -74.20
N HIS A 212 -55.55 -27.82 -74.05
CA HIS A 212 -56.63 -27.17 -74.81
C HIS A 212 -56.47 -25.66 -74.74
#